data_AF-A0A2M7Q874-F1
#
_entry.id   AF-A0A2M7Q874-F1
#
_cell.length_a   1.000
_cell.length_b   1.000
_cell.length_c   1.000
_cell.angle_alpha   90.00
_cell.angle_beta   90.00
_cell.angle_gamma   90.00
#
_symmetry.space_group_name_H-M   'P 1'
#
loop_
_entity.id
_entity.type
_entity.pdbx_description
1 polymer ?
#
loop_
_entity_poly.entity_id
_entity_poly.type
_entity_poly.pdbx_seq_one_letter_code
_entity_poly.pdbx_strand_id
1 'polypeptide(L)'
;ALTQVVDTFTIFLASIAGISLVVGGIGIMNMMLTTVTERTKEIGLRKAIGAKRRDINLQFLAEAIILTFIGGFIGILLGALIAFIMSYFEIIQTSVSIFSVFLAFGVSTLIGIVFGYYPAQKASKLNPIDALRYE
;
A
#
# COMPACT_ATOMS: atom_id res chain seq x y z
N ALA A 1 34.64 -8.72 -13.93
CA ALA A 1 33.73 -8.52 -15.07
C ALA A 1 32.35 -9.10 -14.80
N LEU A 2 32.21 -10.42 -14.62
CA LEU A 2 30.90 -11.08 -14.40
C LEU A 2 30.16 -10.59 -13.15
N THR A 3 30.84 -10.44 -12.01
CA THR A 3 30.25 -9.90 -10.77
C THR A 3 29.73 -8.48 -10.95
N GLN A 4 30.49 -7.63 -11.65
CA GLN A 4 30.11 -6.24 -11.91
C GLN A 4 28.86 -6.14 -12.80
N VAL A 5 28.70 -7.07 -13.76
CA VAL A 5 27.50 -7.16 -14.59
C VAL A 5 26.30 -7.60 -13.75
N VAL A 6 26.46 -8.62 -12.90
CA VAL A 6 25.39 -9.09 -11.99
C VAL A 6 24.95 -7.98 -11.05
N ASP A 7 25.88 -7.28 -10.40
CA ASP A 7 25.57 -6.16 -9.49
C ASP A 7 24.82 -5.02 -10.20
N THR A 8 25.22 -4.71 -11.43
CA THR A 8 24.54 -3.70 -12.26
C THR A 8 23.09 -4.10 -12.55
N PHE A 9 22.87 -5.36 -12.93
CA PHE A 9 21.50 -5.88 -13.14
C PHE A 9 20.69 -5.90 -11.84
N THR A 10 21.29 -6.25 -10.71
CA THR A 10 20.61 -6.23 -9.41
C THR A 10 20.13 -4.83 -9.06
N ILE A 11 20.98 -3.81 -9.19
CA ILE A 11 20.62 -2.41 -8.92
C ILE A 11 19.55 -1.93 -9.91
N PHE A 12 19.67 -2.29 -11.18
CA PHE A 12 18.68 -1.93 -12.21
C PHE A 12 17.29 -2.53 -11.89
N LEU A 13 17.21 -3.83 -11.59
CA LEU A 13 15.96 -4.49 -11.23
C LEU A 13 15.38 -3.96 -9.92
N ALA A 14 16.22 -3.69 -8.92
CA ALA A 14 15.79 -3.06 -7.66
C ALA A 14 15.21 -1.67 -7.90
N SER A 15 15.76 -0.91 -8.85
CA SER A 15 15.27 0.43 -9.20
C SER A 15 13.89 0.36 -9.86
N ILE A 16 13.69 -0.56 -10.81
CA ILE A 16 12.39 -0.80 -11.44
C ILE A 16 11.35 -1.23 -10.39
N ALA A 17 11.72 -2.16 -9.51
CA ALA A 17 10.86 -2.59 -8.42
C ALA A 17 10.47 -1.42 -7.49
N GLY A 18 11.43 -0.55 -7.15
CA GLY A 18 11.19 0.66 -6.37
C GLY A 18 10.20 1.62 -7.05
N ILE A 19 10.34 1.86 -8.36
CA ILE A 19 9.40 2.70 -9.12
C ILE A 19 8.00 2.08 -9.12
N SER A 20 7.89 0.77 -9.38
CA SER A 20 6.61 0.04 -9.34
C SER A 20 5.92 0.13 -7.99
N LEU A 21 6.70 0.09 -6.90
CA LEU A 21 6.18 0.27 -5.54
C LEU A 21 5.61 1.68 -5.32
N VAL A 22 6.29 2.72 -5.82
CA VAL A 22 5.80 4.10 -5.74
C VAL A 22 4.50 4.27 -6.54
N VAL A 23 4.45 3.75 -7.77
CA VAL A 23 3.24 3.79 -8.60
C VAL A 23 2.08 3.03 -7.94
N GLY A 24 2.36 1.87 -7.35
CA GLY A 24 1.39 1.12 -6.54
C GLY A 24 0.88 1.93 -5.35
N GLY A 25 1.77 2.62 -4.62
CA GLY A 25 1.42 3.52 -3.51
C GLY A 25 0.50 4.67 -3.95
N ILE A 26 0.78 5.29 -5.10
CA ILE A 26 -0.11 6.31 -5.69
C ILE A 26 -1.49 5.73 -5.99
N GLY A 27 -1.56 4.49 -6.49
CA GLY A 27 -2.82 3.79 -6.72
C GLY A 27 -3.64 3.62 -5.43
N ILE A 28 -2.99 3.23 -4.33
CA ILE A 28 -3.64 3.12 -3.01
C ILE A 28 -4.15 4.49 -2.54
N MET A 29 -3.33 5.53 -2.67
CA MET A 29 -3.72 6.89 -2.31
C MET A 29 -4.95 7.36 -3.09
N ASN A 30 -4.97 7.13 -4.41
CA ASN A 30 -6.09 7.52 -5.27
C ASN A 30 -7.36 6.73 -4.92
N MET A 31 -7.25 5.42 -4.73
CA MET A 31 -8.38 4.59 -4.32
C MET A 31 -8.96 5.09 -2.99
N MET A 32 -8.12 5.34 -1.98
CA MET A 32 -8.56 5.89 -0.69
C MET A 32 -9.17 7.29 -0.82
N LEU A 33 -8.63 8.17 -1.67
CA LEU A 33 -9.23 9.48 -1.93
C LEU A 33 -10.64 9.35 -2.50
N THR A 34 -10.84 8.46 -3.48
CA THR A 34 -12.15 8.18 -4.06
C THR A 34 -13.12 7.63 -3.01
N THR A 35 -12.69 6.66 -2.20
CA THR A 35 -13.51 6.12 -1.10
C THR A 35 -13.92 7.19 -0.09
N VAL A 36 -13.01 8.12 0.25
CA VAL A 36 -13.34 9.25 1.13
C VAL A 36 -14.39 10.15 0.49
N THR A 37 -14.29 10.41 -0.82
CA THR A 37 -15.29 11.23 -1.53
C THR A 37 -16.65 10.55 -1.59
N GLU A 38 -16.72 9.25 -1.88
CA GLU A 38 -17.97 8.48 -1.91
C GLU A 38 -18.64 8.42 -0.53
N ARG A 39 -17.84 8.32 0.54
CA ARG A 39 -18.31 8.22 1.93
C ARG A 39 -18.38 9.58 2.65
N THR A 40 -18.34 10.70 1.93
CA THR A 40 -18.30 12.04 2.53
C THR A 40 -19.46 12.30 3.49
N LYS A 41 -20.70 11.95 3.10
CA LYS A 41 -21.90 12.11 3.96
C LYS A 41 -21.82 11.29 5.24
N GLU A 42 -21.35 10.04 5.15
CA GLU A 42 -21.19 9.15 6.30
C GLU A 42 -20.17 9.74 7.30
N ILE A 43 -19.04 10.25 6.81
CA ILE A 43 -18.01 10.90 7.62
C ILE A 43 -18.55 12.18 8.28
N GLY A 44 -19.32 12.97 7.53
CA GLY A 44 -19.99 14.18 8.01
C GLY A 44 -20.96 13.89 9.15
N LEU A 45 -21.80 12.86 9.00
CA LEU A 45 -22.75 12.42 10.02
C LEU A 45 -22.03 11.96 11.30
N ARG A 46 -20.99 11.13 11.18
CA ARG A 46 -20.19 10.69 12.34
C ARG A 46 -19.58 11.86 13.11
N LYS A 47 -19.07 12.87 12.40
CA LYS A 47 -18.53 14.09 13.02
C LYS A 47 -19.60 14.97 13.66
N ALA A 48 -20.79 15.07 13.07
CA ALA A 48 -21.90 15.82 13.65
C ALA A 48 -22.38 15.22 14.99
N ILE A 49 -22.25 13.89 15.14
CA ILE A 49 -22.57 13.16 16.38
C ILE A 49 -21.39 13.21 17.39
N GLY A 50 -20.26 13.85 17.04
CA GLY A 50 -19.16 14.13 17.97
C GLY A 50 -17.87 13.32 17.75
N ALA A 51 -17.74 12.55 16.65
CA ALA A 51 -16.49 11.87 16.33
C ALA A 51 -15.33 12.88 16.15
N LYS A 52 -14.20 12.63 16.82
CA LYS A 52 -13.04 13.52 16.71
C LYS A 52 -12.31 13.29 15.40
N ARG A 53 -11.56 14.30 14.94
CA ARG A 53 -10.70 14.19 13.75
C ARG A 53 -9.73 12.99 13.86
N ARG A 54 -9.22 12.72 15.06
CA ARG A 54 -8.32 11.59 15.31
C ARG A 54 -8.99 10.23 15.07
N ASP A 55 -10.26 10.09 15.43
CA ASP A 55 -10.99 8.81 15.29
C ASP A 55 -11.17 8.48 13.81
N ILE A 56 -11.58 9.47 13.01
CA ILE A 56 -11.71 9.33 11.56
C ILE A 56 -10.35 9.05 10.92
N ASN A 57 -9.30 9.77 11.32
CA ASN A 57 -7.96 9.55 10.77
C ASN A 57 -7.44 8.13 11.06
N LEU A 58 -7.62 7.64 12.29
CA LEU A 58 -7.20 6.29 12.69
C LEU A 58 -7.99 5.22 11.95
N GLN A 59 -9.28 5.42 11.71
CA GLN A 59 -10.09 4.47 10.96
C GLN A 59 -9.59 4.29 9.52
N PHE A 60 -9.44 5.39 8.78
CA PHE A 60 -8.98 5.32 7.38
C PHE A 60 -7.52 4.87 7.28
N LEU A 61 -6.67 5.26 8.24
CA LEU A 61 -5.29 4.77 8.28
C LEU A 61 -5.25 3.26 8.56
N ALA A 62 -6.07 2.76 9.47
CA ALA A 62 -6.18 1.33 9.73
C ALA A 62 -6.70 0.56 8.50
N GLU A 63 -7.68 1.11 7.77
CA GLU A 63 -8.17 0.53 6.51
C GLU A 63 -7.04 0.43 5.47
N ALA A 64 -6.26 1.50 5.28
CA ALA A 64 -5.08 1.47 4.41
C ALA A 64 -4.02 0.44 4.84
N ILE A 65 -3.73 0.36 6.15
CA ILE A 65 -2.78 -0.62 6.69
C ILE A 65 -3.30 -2.04 6.44
N ILE A 66 -4.56 -2.33 6.71
CA ILE A 66 -5.15 -3.67 6.48
C ILE A 66 -5.08 -4.04 5.00
N LEU A 67 -5.44 -3.12 4.10
CA LEU A 67 -5.34 -3.34 2.65
C LEU A 67 -3.91 -3.66 2.21
N THR A 68 -2.92 -2.92 2.73
CA THR A 68 -1.51 -3.14 2.39
C THR A 68 -0.93 -4.42 3.01
N PHE A 69 -1.39 -4.81 4.20
CA PHE A 69 -1.05 -6.08 4.83
C PHE A 69 -1.57 -7.25 4.01
N ILE A 70 -2.85 -7.21 3.61
CA ILE A 70 -3.48 -8.27 2.81
C ILE A 70 -2.81 -8.32 1.42
N GLY A 71 -2.62 -7.18 0.77
CA GLY A 71 -1.93 -7.10 -0.51
C GLY A 71 -0.48 -7.60 -0.44
N GLY A 72 0.25 -7.24 0.62
CA GLY A 72 1.61 -7.71 0.87
C GLY A 72 1.68 -9.22 1.10
N PHE A 73 0.76 -9.77 1.88
CA PHE A 73 0.67 -11.21 2.12
C PHE A 73 0.36 -11.99 0.84
N ILE A 74 -0.63 -11.53 0.06
CA ILE A 74 -0.97 -12.10 -1.25
C ILE A 74 0.23 -11.98 -2.21
N GLY A 75 0.91 -10.84 -2.22
CA GLY A 75 2.10 -10.62 -3.04
C GLY A 75 3.24 -11.59 -2.72
N ILE A 76 3.49 -11.86 -1.44
CA ILE A 76 4.50 -12.84 -1.00
C ILE A 76 4.11 -14.26 -1.46
N LEU A 77 2.85 -14.64 -1.28
CA LEU A 77 2.34 -15.94 -1.72
C LEU A 77 2.47 -16.13 -3.24
N LEU A 78 2.07 -15.13 -4.02
CA LEU A 78 2.19 -15.17 -5.48
C LEU A 78 3.66 -15.18 -5.93
N GLY A 79 4.52 -14.37 -5.29
CA GLY A 79 5.95 -14.35 -5.57
C GLY A 79 6.62 -15.70 -5.28
N ALA A 80 6.28 -16.33 -4.16
CA ALA A 80 6.78 -17.65 -3.79
C ALA A 80 6.28 -18.74 -4.76
N LEU A 81 5.01 -18.66 -5.19
CA LEU A 81 4.43 -19.60 -6.15
C LEU A 81 5.09 -19.48 -7.52
N ILE A 82 5.34 -18.26 -8.01
CA ILE A 82 6.08 -18.03 -9.26
C ILE A 82 7.51 -18.57 -9.14
N ALA A 83 8.20 -18.32 -8.02
CA ALA A 83 9.54 -18.84 -7.80
C ALA A 83 9.57 -20.39 -7.83
N PHE A 84 8.60 -21.03 -7.17
CA PHE A 84 8.46 -22.48 -7.16
C PHE A 84 8.23 -23.05 -8.57
N ILE A 85 7.33 -22.44 -9.36
CA ILE A 85 7.07 -22.86 -10.74
C ILE A 85 8.33 -22.73 -11.60
N MET A 86 9.05 -21.61 -11.49
CA MET A 86 10.30 -21.39 -12.26
C MET A 86 11.39 -22.40 -11.90
N SER A 87 11.47 -22.80 -10.63
CA SER A 87 12.39 -23.84 -10.17
C SER A 87 11.98 -25.23 -10.65
N TYR A 88 10.68 -25.53 -10.72
CA TYR A 88 10.18 -26.83 -11.18
C TYR A 88 10.48 -27.09 -12.67
N PHE A 89 10.43 -26.04 -13.50
CA PHE A 89 10.78 -26.13 -14.92
C PHE A 89 12.30 -26.02 -15.19
N GLU A 90 13.14 -26.03 -14.15
CA GLU A 90 14.61 -25.89 -14.23
C GLU A 90 15.09 -24.67 -15.04
N ILE A 91 14.25 -23.64 -15.19
CA ILE A 91 14.59 -22.45 -15.98
C ILE A 91 15.65 -21.62 -15.23
N ILE A 92 15.44 -21.40 -13.93
CA ILE A 92 16.34 -20.63 -13.04
C ILE A 92 16.27 -21.22 -11.62
N GLN A 93 17.42 -21.42 -10.98
CA GLN A 93 17.48 -21.73 -9.54
C GLN A 93 17.07 -20.48 -8.74
N THR A 94 15.87 -20.48 -8.19
CA THR A 94 15.37 -19.38 -7.36
C THR A 94 15.54 -19.73 -5.88
N SER A 95 16.10 -18.80 -5.10
CA SER A 95 16.15 -18.92 -3.64
C SER A 95 15.37 -17.78 -3.01
N VAL A 96 14.33 -18.12 -2.25
CA VAL A 96 13.54 -17.14 -1.50
C VAL A 96 14.12 -17.05 -0.10
N SER A 97 14.89 -16.00 0.16
CA SER A 97 15.43 -15.74 1.50
C SER A 97 14.35 -15.14 2.41
N ILE A 98 14.29 -15.63 3.66
CA ILE A 98 13.44 -15.08 4.72
C ILE A 98 13.66 -13.57 4.88
N PHE A 99 14.91 -13.11 4.76
CA PHE A 99 15.25 -11.69 4.91
C PHE A 99 14.61 -10.83 3.83
N SER A 100 14.62 -11.30 2.58
CA SER A 100 13.99 -10.60 1.44
C SER A 100 12.48 -10.49 1.60
N VAL A 101 11.84 -11.51 2.18
CA VAL A 101 10.40 -11.50 2.48
C VAL A 101 10.08 -10.42 3.51
N PHE A 102 10.80 -10.37 4.64
CA PHE A 102 10.60 -9.34 5.65
C PHE A 102 10.91 -7.94 5.13
N LEU A 103 11.96 -7.78 4.32
CA LEU A 103 12.30 -6.51 3.69
C LEU A 103 11.19 -6.03 2.75
N ALA A 104 10.72 -6.89 1.85
CA ALA A 104 9.64 -6.56 0.92
C ALA A 104 8.34 -6.22 1.65
N PHE A 105 8.01 -6.99 2.70
CA PHE A 105 6.85 -6.73 3.54
C PHE A 105 6.95 -5.38 4.25
N GLY A 106 8.10 -5.10 4.90
CA GLY A 106 8.33 -3.85 5.60
C GLY A 106 8.26 -2.63 4.69
N VAL A 107 8.84 -2.72 3.48
CA VAL A 107 8.75 -1.64 2.47
C VAL A 107 7.31 -1.45 2.00
N SER A 108 6.56 -2.53 1.74
CA SER A 108 5.15 -2.45 1.33
C SER A 108 4.28 -1.79 2.41
N THR A 109 4.43 -2.19 3.67
CA THR A 109 3.73 -1.58 4.80
C THR A 109 4.06 -0.10 4.95
N LEU A 110 5.34 0.27 4.83
CA LEU A 110 5.77 1.66 4.94
C LEU A 110 5.15 2.54 3.84
N ILE A 111 5.11 2.05 2.61
CA ILE A 111 4.44 2.71 1.48
C ILE A 111 2.94 2.85 1.76
N GLY A 112 2.30 1.79 2.25
CA GLY A 112 0.89 1.82 2.65
C GLY A 112 0.57 2.90 3.67
N ILE A 113 1.40 3.03 4.70
CA ILE A 113 1.25 4.06 5.73
C ILE A 113 1.44 5.46 5.14
N VAL A 114 2.51 5.68 4.36
CA VAL A 114 2.83 7.00 3.79
C VAL A 114 1.72 7.48 2.85
N PHE A 115 1.31 6.63 1.90
CA PHE A 115 0.30 6.97 0.91
C PHE A 115 -1.13 6.95 1.47
N GLY A 116 -1.41 6.17 2.52
CA GLY A 116 -2.70 6.14 3.22
C GLY A 116 -2.89 7.29 4.22
N TYR A 117 -1.81 7.86 4.75
CA TYR A 117 -1.90 8.95 5.74
C TYR A 117 -2.52 10.23 5.17
N TYR A 118 -2.14 10.62 3.95
CA TYR A 118 -2.67 11.81 3.30
C TYR A 118 -4.21 11.79 3.12
N PRO A 119 -4.83 10.75 2.51
CA PRO A 119 -6.29 10.68 2.37
C PRO A 119 -6.99 10.58 3.73
N ALA A 120 -6.43 9.82 4.68
CA ALA A 120 -6.98 9.72 6.04
C ALA A 120 -7.01 11.09 6.73
N GLN A 121 -5.94 11.88 6.57
CA GLN A 121 -5.89 13.24 7.07
C GLN A 121 -6.92 14.13 6.36
N LYS A 122 -7.10 13.99 5.05
CA LYS A 122 -8.10 14.75 4.28
C LYS A 122 -9.53 14.44 4.77
N ALA A 123 -9.87 13.17 4.98
CA ALA A 123 -11.16 12.76 5.57
C ALA A 123 -11.38 13.36 6.96
N SER A 124 -10.33 13.33 7.79
CA SER A 124 -10.36 13.88 9.15
C SER A 124 -10.56 15.41 9.21
N LYS A 125 -10.30 16.13 8.12
CA LYS A 125 -10.45 17.60 8.05
C LYS A 125 -11.77 18.07 7.42
N LEU A 126 -12.59 17.17 6.85
CA LEU A 126 -13.91 17.50 6.32
C LEU A 126 -14.80 18.21 7.35
N ASN A 127 -15.45 19.31 6.97
CA ASN A 127 -16.42 19.99 7.83
C ASN A 127 -17.79 19.26 7.75
N PRO A 128 -18.46 19.02 8.89
CA PRO A 128 -19.75 18.35 8.90
C PRO A 128 -20.82 19.08 8.09
N ILE A 129 -20.81 20.42 8.15
CA ILE A 129 -21.78 21.27 7.44
C ILE A 129 -21.63 21.11 5.92
N ASP A 130 -20.40 21.19 5.42
CA ASP A 130 -20.11 21.04 3.99
C ASP A 130 -20.41 19.60 3.50
N ALA A 131 -20.15 18.60 4.34
CA ALA A 131 -20.39 17.20 4.02
C ALA A 131 -21.89 16.82 3.96
N LEU A 132 -22.75 17.49 4.74
CA LEU A 132 -24.20 17.26 4.74
C LEU A 132 -24.95 18.10 3.71
N ARG A 133 -24.34 19.20 3.25
CA ARG A 133 -24.89 20.08 2.22
C ARG A 133 -24.56 19.63 0.79
N TYR A 134 -23.70 18.63 0.67
CA TYR A 134 -23.42 17.95 -0.60
C TYR A 134 -24.68 17.20 -1.04
N GLU A 135 -25.23 17.51 -2.21
CA GLU A 135 -26.27 16.66 -2.84
C GLU A 135 -25.72 15.28 -3.16
#